data_AF-A0A2M6NZI5-F1
#
_entry.id   AF-A0A2M6NZI5-F1
#
_cell.length_a   1.000
_cell.length_b   1.000
_cell.length_c   1.000
_cell.angle_alpha   90.00
_cell.angle_beta   90.00
_cell.angle_gamma   90.00
#
_symmetry.space_group_name_H-M   'P 1'
#
loop_
_entity.id
_entity.type
_entity.pdbx_description
1 polymer ?
#
loop_
_entity_poly.entity_id
_entity_poly.type
_entity_poly.pdbx_seq_one_letter_code
_entity_poly.pdbx_strand_id
1 'polypeptide(L)'
;KQYALFTYIPGEILSSATEEQLHDVGVLLGRMHVILQDLKQSVPKQTWEYNDIVSFVDEYAGSVMNRNFPNVNEFVSYIRNEISQMNFDVELPIGTTHQDVKPENIIVDSDGQLHFIDFNNCYRGILLFDVMTPLIWMAFNNGIPQVNLITSFLKGYQSIRSFTDSEKKYFFDALRFRLLREAFVWPMRWFDGELAVKYGVQFFESYKYVVANKMLFTDFLKEL
;
A
#
# COMPACT_ATOMS: atom_id res chain seq x y z
N LYS A 1 -20.69 -22.31 1.71
CA LYS A 1 -19.36 -21.76 1.37
C LYS A 1 -19.20 -21.84 -0.14
N GLN A 2 -18.67 -20.80 -0.78
CA GLN A 2 -18.35 -20.82 -2.21
C GLN A 2 -16.87 -21.19 -2.37
N TYR A 3 -16.53 -21.88 -3.45
CA TYR A 3 -15.17 -22.33 -3.75
C TYR A 3 -14.87 -22.01 -5.21
N ALA A 4 -13.62 -21.66 -5.49
CA ALA A 4 -13.09 -21.47 -6.83
C ALA A 4 -11.78 -22.26 -6.96
N LEU A 5 -11.55 -22.87 -8.12
CA LEU A 5 -10.29 -23.51 -8.47
C LEU A 5 -9.54 -22.62 -9.44
N PHE A 6 -8.26 -22.40 -9.17
CA PHE A 6 -7.37 -21.60 -9.99
C PHE A 6 -6.28 -22.49 -10.59
N THR A 7 -5.73 -22.05 -11.71
CA THR A 7 -4.54 -22.66 -12.30
C THR A 7 -3.36 -22.48 -11.35
N TYR A 8 -2.64 -23.56 -11.06
CA TYR A 8 -1.40 -23.49 -10.28
C TYR A 8 -0.32 -22.77 -11.10
N ILE A 9 0.35 -21.80 -10.49
CA ILE A 9 1.47 -21.08 -11.07
C ILE A 9 2.76 -21.65 -10.45
N PRO A 10 3.61 -22.36 -11.23
CA PRO A 10 4.89 -22.85 -10.73
C PRO A 10 5.83 -21.71 -10.41
N GLY A 11 6.57 -21.83 -9.31
CA GLY A 11 7.55 -20.83 -8.88
C GLY A 11 7.65 -20.77 -7.36
N GLU A 12 8.40 -19.79 -6.89
CA GLU A 12 8.60 -19.53 -5.46
C GLU A 12 7.99 -18.17 -5.08
N ILE A 13 7.50 -18.06 -3.85
CA ILE A 13 7.04 -16.79 -3.31
C ILE A 13 8.23 -15.84 -3.22
N LEU A 14 8.05 -14.59 -3.66
CA LEU A 14 9.05 -13.55 -3.52
C LEU A 14 9.31 -13.31 -2.02
N SER A 15 10.56 -13.46 -1.60
CA SER A 15 10.96 -13.24 -0.19
C SER A 15 11.37 -11.78 0.06
N SER A 16 12.30 -11.28 -0.75
CA SER A 16 12.76 -9.89 -0.79
C SER A 16 13.04 -9.50 -2.24
N ALA A 17 12.67 -8.28 -2.63
CA ALA A 17 12.90 -7.79 -3.98
C ALA A 17 14.29 -7.14 -4.12
N THR A 18 15.05 -7.53 -5.15
CA THR A 18 16.18 -6.72 -5.64
C THR A 18 15.68 -5.44 -6.33
N GLU A 19 16.58 -4.51 -6.67
CA GLU A 19 16.22 -3.33 -7.47
C GLU A 19 15.57 -3.72 -8.80
N GLU A 20 16.11 -4.73 -9.48
CA GLU A 20 15.59 -5.25 -10.76
C GLU A 20 14.20 -5.85 -10.59
N GLN A 21 14.01 -6.73 -9.60
CA GLN A 21 12.70 -7.32 -9.34
C GLN A 21 11.68 -6.25 -8.96
N LEU A 22 12.06 -5.24 -8.17
CA LEU A 22 11.13 -4.20 -7.78
C LEU A 22 10.77 -3.26 -8.93
N HIS A 23 11.69 -3.02 -9.88
CA HIS A 23 11.37 -2.41 -11.16
C HIS A 23 10.30 -3.23 -11.90
N ASP A 24 10.47 -4.55 -11.99
CA ASP A 24 9.55 -5.43 -12.70
C ASP A 24 8.18 -5.53 -12.01
N VAL A 25 8.12 -5.46 -10.68
CA VAL A 25 6.85 -5.28 -9.95
C VAL A 25 6.17 -3.98 -10.39
N GLY A 26 6.93 -2.89 -10.51
CA GLY A 26 6.42 -1.61 -11.00
C GLY A 26 5.83 -1.74 -12.40
N VAL A 27 6.58 -2.35 -13.32
CA VAL A 27 6.12 -2.63 -14.70
C VAL A 27 4.83 -3.44 -14.69
N LEU A 28 4.77 -4.52 -13.91
CA LEU A 28 3.62 -5.41 -13.84
C LEU A 28 2.38 -4.71 -13.27
N LEU A 29 2.53 -3.91 -12.21
CA LEU A 29 1.43 -3.12 -11.64
C LEU A 29 0.94 -2.05 -12.63
N GLY A 30 1.85 -1.37 -13.32
CA GLY A 30 1.49 -0.42 -14.37
C GLY A 30 0.70 -1.08 -15.50
N ARG A 31 1.13 -2.27 -15.95
CA ARG A 31 0.40 -3.06 -16.96
C ARG A 31 -0.97 -3.48 -16.47
N MET A 32 -1.09 -3.95 -15.23
CA MET A 32 -2.36 -4.32 -14.62
C MET A 32 -3.34 -3.13 -14.61
N HIS A 33 -2.89 -1.95 -14.15
CA HIS A 33 -3.73 -0.75 -14.13
C HIS A 33 -4.22 -0.34 -15.51
N VAL A 34 -3.37 -0.43 -16.54
CA VAL A 34 -3.74 -0.11 -17.93
C VAL A 34 -4.73 -1.13 -18.49
N ILE A 35 -4.43 -2.43 -18.37
CA ILE A 35 -5.29 -3.49 -18.95
C ILE A 35 -6.67 -3.54 -18.28
N LEU A 36 -6.74 -3.22 -16.98
CA LEU A 36 -7.98 -3.28 -16.20
C LEU A 36 -8.67 -1.91 -16.03
N GLN A 37 -8.23 -0.87 -16.74
CA GLN A 37 -8.76 0.49 -16.58
C GLN A 37 -10.28 0.57 -16.83
N ASP A 38 -10.77 -0.21 -17.79
CA ASP A 38 -12.16 -0.23 -18.25
C ASP A 38 -12.99 -1.33 -17.59
N LEU A 39 -12.37 -2.17 -16.75
CA LEU A 39 -13.07 -3.21 -16.02
C LEU A 39 -14.02 -2.55 -15.01
N LYS A 40 -15.31 -2.86 -15.16
CA LYS A 40 -16.35 -2.43 -14.23
C LYS A 40 -16.49 -3.47 -13.12
N GLN A 41 -16.53 -2.98 -11.89
CA GLN A 41 -16.81 -3.83 -10.74
C GLN A 41 -18.27 -4.29 -10.80
N SER A 42 -18.47 -5.61 -10.83
CA SER A 42 -19.81 -6.22 -10.94
C SER A 42 -20.54 -6.31 -9.60
N VAL A 43 -19.80 -6.28 -8.48
CA VAL A 43 -20.35 -6.46 -7.13
C VAL A 43 -19.75 -5.41 -6.18
N PRO A 44 -20.58 -4.61 -5.48
CA PRO A 44 -20.11 -3.70 -4.45
C PRO A 44 -19.32 -4.43 -3.37
N LYS A 45 -18.27 -3.81 -2.86
CA LYS A 45 -17.38 -4.38 -1.85
C LYS A 45 -16.92 -3.29 -0.91
N GLN A 46 -16.65 -3.66 0.34
CA GLN A 46 -15.95 -2.78 1.28
C GLN A 46 -14.60 -2.38 0.69
N THR A 47 -14.39 -1.08 0.60
CA THR A 47 -13.15 -0.46 0.12
C THR A 47 -12.27 -0.06 1.30
N TRP A 48 -11.05 0.37 0.98
CA TRP A 48 -10.05 0.84 1.94
C TRP A 48 -9.54 2.21 1.51
N GLU A 49 -10.43 2.98 0.89
CA GLU A 49 -10.16 4.33 0.44
C GLU A 49 -10.15 5.27 1.64
N TYR A 50 -9.69 6.50 1.41
CA TYR A 50 -9.49 7.48 2.48
C TYR A 50 -10.72 7.64 3.40
N ASN A 51 -11.91 7.83 2.82
CA ASN A 51 -13.15 8.03 3.58
C ASN A 51 -13.58 6.79 4.37
N ASP A 52 -13.27 5.58 3.87
CA ASP A 52 -13.53 4.34 4.60
C ASP A 52 -12.62 4.25 5.81
N ILE A 53 -11.33 4.56 5.66
CA ILE A 53 -10.36 4.53 6.76
C ILE A 53 -10.71 5.57 7.82
N VAL A 54 -11.11 6.78 7.43
CA VAL A 54 -11.61 7.80 8.38
C VAL A 54 -12.76 7.21 9.22
N SER A 55 -13.74 6.60 8.54
CA SER A 55 -14.88 5.97 9.21
C SER A 55 -14.47 4.82 10.13
N PHE A 56 -13.54 3.95 9.69
CA PHE A 56 -13.06 2.83 10.48
C PHE A 56 -12.23 3.28 11.69
N VAL A 57 -11.45 4.36 11.57
CA VAL A 57 -10.72 4.91 12.71
C VAL A 57 -11.67 5.42 13.78
N ASP A 58 -12.77 6.05 13.38
CA ASP A 58 -13.77 6.52 14.34
C ASP A 58 -14.56 5.37 14.96
N GLU A 59 -14.99 4.39 14.16
CA GLU A 59 -15.77 3.23 14.63
C GLU A 59 -14.95 2.29 15.51
N TYR A 60 -13.71 1.97 15.12
CA TYR A 60 -12.91 0.90 15.73
C TYR A 60 -11.81 1.36 16.68
N ALA A 61 -11.61 2.67 16.88
CA ALA A 61 -10.59 3.17 17.80
C ALA A 61 -10.70 2.57 19.20
N GLY A 62 -11.92 2.45 19.75
CA GLY A 62 -12.11 1.86 21.07
C GLY A 62 -11.68 0.38 21.12
N SER A 63 -11.94 -0.38 20.06
CA SER A 63 -11.49 -1.76 19.94
C SER A 63 -9.96 -1.87 19.85
N VAL A 64 -9.32 -0.97 19.10
CA VAL A 64 -7.86 -0.91 18.99
C VAL A 64 -7.23 -0.46 20.32
N MET A 65 -7.85 0.49 21.03
CA MET A 65 -7.42 0.97 22.35
C MET A 65 -7.39 -0.11 23.43
N ASN A 66 -8.23 -1.15 23.28
CA ASN A 66 -8.24 -2.30 24.19
C ASN A 66 -7.17 -3.36 23.85
N ARG A 67 -6.32 -3.13 22.84
CA ARG A 67 -5.21 -4.03 22.51
C ARG A 67 -4.05 -3.83 23.48
N ASN A 68 -3.32 -4.90 23.75
CA ASN A 68 -2.18 -4.88 24.66
C ASN A 68 -0.90 -4.44 23.93
N PHE A 69 -0.73 -3.13 23.68
CA PHE A 69 0.53 -2.58 23.21
C PHE A 69 0.87 -1.21 23.81
N PRO A 70 2.17 -0.85 23.91
CA PRO A 70 2.61 0.36 24.60
C PRO A 70 2.00 1.63 24.00
N ASN A 71 1.51 2.52 24.86
CA ASN A 71 0.97 3.84 24.48
C ASN A 71 -0.13 3.77 23.39
N VAL A 72 -0.97 2.73 23.44
CA VAL A 72 -2.03 2.51 22.44
C VAL A 72 -3.00 3.71 22.31
N ASN A 73 -3.32 4.37 23.42
CA ASN A 73 -4.24 5.51 23.40
C ASN A 73 -3.63 6.69 22.64
N GLU A 74 -2.36 7.00 22.89
CA GLU A 74 -1.59 8.02 22.19
C GLU A 74 -1.42 7.65 20.71
N PHE A 75 -1.12 6.38 20.42
CA PHE A 75 -1.01 5.85 19.06
C PHE A 75 -2.29 6.07 18.25
N VAL A 76 -3.44 5.62 18.77
CA VAL A 76 -4.73 5.75 18.06
C VAL A 76 -5.13 7.21 17.91
N SER A 77 -4.95 8.02 18.97
CA SER A 77 -5.28 9.46 18.93
C SER A 77 -4.43 10.20 17.91
N TYR A 78 -3.13 9.87 17.83
CA TYR A 78 -2.23 10.45 16.85
C TYR A 78 -2.62 10.06 15.43
N ILE A 79 -2.87 8.78 15.16
CA ILE A 79 -3.31 8.32 13.83
C ILE A 79 -4.59 9.03 13.41
N ARG A 80 -5.60 9.09 14.30
CA ARG A 80 -6.86 9.80 14.03
C ARG A 80 -6.61 11.25 13.67
N ASN A 81 -5.79 11.95 14.46
CA ASN A 81 -5.44 13.34 14.19
C ASN A 81 -4.78 13.47 12.81
N GLU A 82 -3.73 12.71 12.53
CA GLU A 82 -3.00 12.81 11.26
C GLU A 82 -3.87 12.52 10.04
N ILE A 83 -4.71 11.48 10.10
CA ILE A 83 -5.63 11.14 9.00
C ILE A 83 -6.67 12.26 8.79
N SER A 84 -7.18 12.88 9.86
CA SER A 84 -8.15 13.99 9.77
C SER A 84 -7.58 15.27 9.14
N GLN A 85 -6.25 15.43 9.16
CA GLN A 85 -5.57 16.58 8.56
C GLN A 85 -5.19 16.33 7.08
N MET A 86 -5.36 15.11 6.57
CA MET A 86 -5.17 14.83 5.15
C MET A 86 -6.44 15.22 4.38
N ASN A 87 -6.28 15.56 3.10
CA ASN A 87 -7.42 15.80 2.23
C ASN A 87 -7.13 15.25 0.83
N PHE A 88 -8.04 14.42 0.32
CA PHE A 88 -8.01 13.89 -1.05
C PHE A 88 -9.23 14.34 -1.87
N ASP A 89 -9.77 15.54 -1.61
CA ASP A 89 -10.85 16.21 -2.34
C ASP A 89 -10.44 16.67 -3.76
N VAL A 90 -9.69 15.83 -4.48
CA VAL A 90 -9.28 16.04 -5.86
C VAL A 90 -9.54 14.79 -6.66
N GLU A 91 -9.77 14.96 -7.96
CA GLU A 91 -9.86 13.84 -8.88
C GLU A 91 -8.45 13.22 -9.07
N LEU A 92 -8.18 12.16 -8.31
CA LEU A 92 -7.11 11.22 -8.60
C LEU A 92 -7.61 10.13 -9.55
N PRO A 93 -6.76 9.60 -10.45
CA PRO A 93 -7.16 8.52 -11.34
C PRO A 93 -7.66 7.28 -10.59
N ILE A 94 -8.84 6.80 -10.99
CA ILE A 94 -9.49 5.62 -10.44
C ILE A 94 -9.50 4.49 -11.47
N GLY A 95 -9.12 3.30 -11.05
CA GLY A 95 -9.17 2.08 -11.88
C GLY A 95 -9.23 0.82 -11.02
N THR A 96 -9.12 -0.34 -11.65
CA THR A 96 -9.05 -1.60 -10.90
C THR A 96 -7.70 -1.72 -10.22
N THR A 97 -7.72 -1.92 -8.90
CA THR A 97 -6.53 -2.01 -8.04
C THR A 97 -6.42 -3.40 -7.41
N HIS A 98 -5.20 -3.84 -7.12
CA HIS A 98 -4.91 -5.10 -6.43
C HIS A 98 -5.09 -4.98 -4.91
N GLN A 99 -4.62 -3.85 -4.35
CA GLN A 99 -4.66 -3.43 -2.95
C GLN A 99 -3.72 -4.15 -1.98
N ASP A 100 -3.12 -5.25 -2.43
CA ASP A 100 -2.29 -6.11 -1.59
C ASP A 100 -1.06 -6.67 -2.33
N VAL A 101 -0.41 -5.86 -3.17
CA VAL A 101 0.85 -6.25 -3.84
C VAL A 101 2.01 -6.14 -2.84
N LYS A 102 2.42 -7.29 -2.32
CA LYS A 102 3.48 -7.47 -1.32
C LYS A 102 4.14 -8.84 -1.55
N PRO A 103 5.29 -9.14 -0.93
CA PRO A 103 6.09 -10.33 -1.26
C PRO A 103 5.31 -11.65 -1.28
N GLU A 104 4.45 -11.89 -0.28
CA GLU A 104 3.63 -13.12 -0.18
C GLU A 104 2.61 -13.32 -1.32
N ASN A 105 2.30 -12.27 -2.07
CA ASN A 105 1.35 -12.27 -3.18
C ASN A 105 2.05 -12.16 -4.56
N ILE A 106 3.35 -12.42 -4.62
CA ILE A 106 4.14 -12.40 -5.84
C ILE A 106 4.88 -13.73 -5.98
N ILE A 107 4.66 -14.44 -7.08
CA ILE A 107 5.40 -15.64 -7.44
C ILE A 107 6.49 -15.27 -8.46
N VAL A 108 7.70 -15.78 -8.26
CA VAL A 108 8.80 -15.76 -9.22
C VAL A 108 8.92 -17.15 -9.85
N ASP A 109 8.69 -17.25 -11.15
CA ASP A 109 8.83 -18.52 -11.86
C ASP A 109 10.29 -18.86 -12.20
N SER A 110 10.52 -20.01 -12.83
CA SER A 110 11.86 -20.49 -13.19
C SER A 110 12.61 -19.59 -14.18
N ASP A 111 11.87 -18.78 -14.95
CA ASP A 111 12.43 -17.84 -15.92
C ASP A 111 12.61 -16.44 -15.32
N GLY A 112 12.35 -16.29 -14.01
CA GLY A 112 12.43 -15.03 -13.28
C GLY A 112 11.24 -14.10 -13.50
N GLN A 113 10.16 -14.56 -14.15
CA GLN A 113 8.98 -13.73 -14.37
C GLN A 113 8.15 -13.63 -13.09
N LEU A 114 7.59 -12.44 -12.86
CA LEU A 114 6.76 -12.15 -11.70
C LEU A 114 5.28 -12.35 -12.01
N HIS A 115 4.56 -12.95 -11.08
CA HIS A 115 3.12 -13.19 -11.17
C HIS A 115 2.42 -12.67 -9.92
N PHE A 116 1.45 -11.77 -10.09
CA PHE A 116 0.56 -11.38 -8.98
C PHE A 116 -0.48 -12.46 -8.75
N ILE A 117 -0.73 -12.75 -7.46
CA ILE A 117 -1.78 -13.67 -7.00
C ILE A 117 -2.60 -12.98 -5.90
N ASP A 118 -3.67 -13.65 -5.45
CA ASP A 118 -4.55 -13.17 -4.37
C ASP A 118 -5.26 -11.83 -4.65
N PHE A 119 -6.10 -11.83 -5.70
CA PHE A 119 -6.95 -10.70 -6.08
C PHE A 119 -8.16 -10.51 -5.14
N ASN A 120 -8.19 -11.16 -3.97
CA ASN A 120 -9.32 -11.10 -3.05
C ASN A 120 -9.56 -9.73 -2.45
N ASN A 121 -8.59 -8.81 -2.50
CA ASN A 121 -8.72 -7.43 -2.02
C ASN A 121 -9.01 -6.43 -3.15
N CYS A 122 -9.13 -6.87 -4.40
CA CYS A 122 -9.37 -5.97 -5.53
C CYS A 122 -10.69 -5.23 -5.46
N TYR A 123 -10.68 -3.98 -5.92
CA TYR A 123 -11.86 -3.14 -6.17
C TYR A 123 -11.46 -1.97 -7.09
N ARG A 124 -12.45 -1.20 -7.55
CA ARG A 124 -12.21 0.03 -8.31
C ARG A 124 -11.88 1.18 -7.36
N GLY A 125 -10.61 1.60 -7.30
CA GLY A 125 -10.07 2.51 -6.30
C GLY A 125 -9.02 3.47 -6.85
N ILE A 126 -8.46 4.31 -5.99
CA ILE A 126 -7.42 5.29 -6.36
C ILE A 126 -6.13 4.54 -6.70
N LEU A 127 -5.68 4.66 -7.96
CA LEU A 127 -4.49 3.93 -8.46
C LEU A 127 -3.23 4.28 -7.66
N LEU A 128 -3.10 5.54 -7.23
CA LEU A 128 -1.98 6.00 -6.43
C LEU A 128 -1.87 5.29 -5.09
N PHE A 129 -2.99 4.95 -4.44
CA PHE A 129 -2.97 4.20 -3.18
C PHE A 129 -2.51 2.76 -3.38
N ASP A 130 -2.80 2.18 -4.55
CA ASP A 130 -2.33 0.83 -4.89
C ASP A 130 -0.82 0.82 -5.17
N VAL A 131 -0.31 1.86 -5.84
CA VAL A 131 1.14 2.11 -6.05
C VAL A 131 1.90 2.19 -4.73
N MET A 132 1.29 2.74 -3.67
CA MET A 132 1.93 2.80 -2.36
C MET A 132 2.12 1.43 -1.71
N THR A 133 1.29 0.42 -2.05
CA THR A 133 1.35 -0.92 -1.43
C THR A 133 2.74 -1.56 -1.56
N PRO A 134 3.26 -1.81 -2.78
CA PRO A 134 4.58 -2.44 -2.93
C PRO A 134 5.70 -1.58 -2.34
N LEU A 135 5.58 -0.24 -2.39
CA LEU A 135 6.57 0.65 -1.79
C LEU A 135 6.72 0.41 -0.29
N ILE A 136 5.62 0.47 0.48
CA ILE A 136 5.69 0.34 1.94
C ILE A 136 6.08 -1.07 2.40
N TRP A 137 5.82 -2.08 1.57
CA TRP A 137 6.11 -3.48 1.88
C TRP A 137 7.51 -3.93 1.47
N MET A 138 8.07 -3.37 0.40
CA MET A 138 9.31 -3.89 -0.21
C MET A 138 10.43 -2.86 -0.32
N ALA A 139 10.12 -1.56 -0.24
CA ALA A 139 11.12 -0.50 -0.37
C ALA A 139 11.51 0.13 0.98
N PHE A 140 11.14 -0.48 2.11
CA PHE A 140 11.50 -0.04 3.45
C PHE A 140 12.30 -1.13 4.16
N ASN A 141 13.35 -0.74 4.87
CA ASN A 141 14.15 -1.62 5.72
C ASN A 141 14.17 -1.05 7.14
N ASN A 142 13.66 -1.80 8.11
CA ASN A 142 13.54 -1.36 9.52
C ASN A 142 12.88 0.03 9.67
N GLY A 143 11.84 0.29 8.87
CA GLY A 143 11.11 1.55 8.85
C GLY A 143 11.78 2.69 8.08
N ILE A 144 12.95 2.44 7.47
CA ILE A 144 13.68 3.44 6.69
C ILE A 144 13.47 3.16 5.19
N PRO A 145 12.97 4.14 4.42
CA PRO A 145 12.83 4.04 2.97
C PRO A 145 14.19 3.88 2.28
N GLN A 146 14.28 2.95 1.34
CA GLN A 146 15.46 2.70 0.52
C GLN A 146 15.28 3.39 -0.82
N VAL A 147 15.96 4.53 -1.03
CA VAL A 147 15.75 5.41 -2.18
C VAL A 147 15.96 4.68 -3.51
N ASN A 148 16.98 3.83 -3.62
CA ASN A 148 17.25 3.02 -4.80
C ASN A 148 16.07 2.09 -5.16
N LEU A 149 15.49 1.40 -4.16
CA LEU A 149 14.33 0.52 -4.37
C LEU A 149 13.09 1.32 -4.79
N ILE A 150 12.78 2.41 -4.10
CA ILE A 150 11.65 3.30 -4.46
C ILE A 150 11.83 3.81 -5.89
N THR A 151 13.05 4.25 -6.25
CA THR A 151 13.37 4.73 -7.59
C THR A 151 13.14 3.66 -8.64
N SER A 152 13.65 2.45 -8.39
CA SER A 152 13.55 1.34 -9.33
C SER A 152 12.09 0.97 -9.62
N PHE A 153 11.29 0.83 -8.55
CA PHE A 153 9.86 0.58 -8.65
C PHE A 153 9.13 1.64 -9.47
N LEU A 154 9.32 2.92 -9.14
CA LEU A 154 8.59 4.01 -9.78
C LEU A 154 9.01 4.21 -11.24
N LYS A 155 10.29 3.99 -11.58
CA LYS A 155 10.74 3.94 -12.98
C LYS A 155 10.06 2.82 -13.75
N GLY A 156 9.97 1.62 -13.16
CA GLY A 156 9.27 0.48 -13.76
C GLY A 156 7.80 0.79 -14.00
N TYR A 157 7.09 1.33 -13.00
CA TYR A 157 5.69 1.71 -13.11
C TYR A 157 5.47 2.79 -14.18
N GLN A 158 6.26 3.88 -14.14
CA GLN A 158 6.13 4.99 -15.09
C GLN A 158 6.53 4.63 -16.52
N SER A 159 7.29 3.55 -16.73
CA SER A 159 7.60 3.02 -18.08
C SER A 159 6.35 2.49 -18.80
N ILE A 160 5.29 2.16 -18.06
CA ILE A 160 4.01 1.67 -18.59
C ILE A 160 2.92 2.72 -18.44
N ARG A 161 2.85 3.39 -17.29
CA ARG A 161 1.84 4.42 -17.01
C ARG A 161 2.46 5.60 -16.28
N SER A 162 2.57 6.74 -16.96
CA SER A 162 3.03 7.99 -16.34
C SER A 162 2.09 8.49 -15.25
N PHE A 163 2.63 9.11 -14.21
CA PHE A 163 1.82 9.83 -13.24
C PHE A 163 1.25 11.12 -13.82
N THR A 164 0.00 11.40 -13.48
CA THR A 164 -0.62 12.71 -13.67
C THR A 164 -0.04 13.74 -12.71
N ASP A 165 -0.22 15.04 -13.00
CA ASP A 165 0.22 16.12 -12.11
C ASP A 165 -0.46 16.04 -10.74
N SER A 166 -1.73 15.61 -10.68
CA SER A 166 -2.42 15.39 -9.41
C SER A 166 -1.78 14.23 -8.64
N GLU A 167 -1.46 13.12 -9.26
CA GLU A 167 -0.76 12.03 -8.59
C GLU A 167 0.61 12.44 -8.06
N LYS A 168 1.40 13.19 -8.85
CA LYS A 168 2.70 13.72 -8.38
C LYS A 168 2.53 14.65 -7.18
N LYS A 169 1.54 15.55 -7.23
CA LYS A 169 1.23 16.49 -6.14
C LYS A 169 0.83 15.76 -4.85
N TYR A 170 0.02 14.70 -4.96
CA TYR A 170 -0.52 13.96 -3.81
C TYR A 170 0.29 12.74 -3.41
N PHE A 171 1.39 12.43 -4.08
CA PHE A 171 2.21 11.25 -3.80
C PHE A 171 2.65 11.17 -2.33
N PHE A 172 3.15 12.28 -1.77
CA PHE A 172 3.62 12.29 -0.39
C PHE A 172 2.48 12.04 0.62
N ASP A 173 1.30 12.64 0.37
CA ASP A 173 0.14 12.41 1.23
C ASP A 173 -0.42 11.00 1.05
N ALA A 174 -0.38 10.43 -0.16
CA ALA A 174 -0.74 9.04 -0.41
C ALA A 174 0.18 8.05 0.32
N LEU A 175 1.50 8.30 0.34
CA LEU A 175 2.46 7.49 1.09
C LEU A 175 2.18 7.55 2.60
N ARG A 176 1.98 8.77 3.12
CA ARG A 176 1.60 9.02 4.51
C ARG A 176 0.31 8.29 4.88
N PHE A 177 -0.73 8.46 4.08
CA PHE A 177 -2.01 7.80 4.24
C PHE A 177 -1.86 6.29 4.26
N ARG A 178 -1.11 5.71 3.31
CA ARG A 178 -0.98 4.25 3.23
C ARG A 178 -0.28 3.67 4.45
N LEU A 179 0.77 4.31 4.95
CA LEU A 179 1.45 3.90 6.18
C LEU A 179 0.52 3.98 7.40
N LEU A 180 -0.24 5.07 7.57
CA LEU A 180 -1.19 5.20 8.68
C LEU A 180 -2.35 4.20 8.58
N ARG A 181 -2.86 3.96 7.37
CA ARG A 181 -3.87 2.94 7.11
C ARG A 181 -3.38 1.59 7.62
N GLU A 182 -2.21 1.12 7.18
CA GLU A 182 -1.70 -0.18 7.64
C GLU A 182 -1.45 -0.18 9.16
N ALA A 183 -0.84 0.89 9.69
CA ALA A 183 -0.58 1.02 11.13
C ALA A 183 -1.85 0.84 11.98
N PHE A 184 -3.01 1.33 11.51
CA PHE A 184 -4.30 1.17 12.18
C PHE A 184 -4.99 -0.16 11.87
N VAL A 185 -5.01 -0.58 10.61
CA VAL A 185 -5.79 -1.73 10.13
C VAL A 185 -5.25 -3.05 10.69
N TRP A 186 -3.94 -3.16 10.90
CA TRP A 186 -3.31 -4.33 11.53
C TRP A 186 -3.86 -4.65 12.94
N PRO A 187 -3.76 -3.74 13.93
CA PRO A 187 -4.35 -3.97 15.26
C PRO A 187 -5.89 -3.96 15.26
N MET A 188 -6.53 -3.40 14.23
CA MET A 188 -7.99 -3.44 14.07
C MET A 188 -8.48 -4.86 13.69
N ARG A 189 -7.99 -5.44 12.57
CA ARG A 189 -8.56 -6.68 12.01
C ARG A 189 -8.00 -7.95 12.64
N TRP A 190 -6.74 -7.97 13.07
CA TRP A 190 -6.09 -9.20 13.52
C TRP A 190 -6.11 -9.33 15.03
N PHE A 191 -6.56 -10.49 15.50
CA PHE A 191 -6.57 -10.86 16.93
C PHE A 191 -5.25 -11.48 17.39
N ASP A 192 -4.37 -11.83 16.45
CA ASP A 192 -2.99 -12.23 16.75
C ASP A 192 -2.24 -11.00 17.27
N GLY A 193 -2.23 -10.86 18.60
CA GLY A 193 -1.73 -9.66 19.26
C GLY A 193 -0.28 -9.36 18.93
N GLU A 194 0.57 -10.36 18.67
CA GLU A 194 1.99 -10.10 18.43
C GLU A 194 2.23 -9.57 17.01
N LEU A 195 1.69 -10.23 15.98
CA LEU A 195 1.86 -9.78 14.59
C LEU A 195 1.11 -8.47 14.33
N ALA A 196 -0.09 -8.32 14.87
CA ALA A 196 -0.88 -7.11 14.71
C ALA A 196 -0.17 -5.89 15.32
N VAL A 197 0.45 -6.05 16.49
CA VAL A 197 1.22 -5.00 17.15
C VAL A 197 2.54 -4.74 16.41
N LYS A 198 3.24 -5.79 15.99
CA LYS A 198 4.48 -5.67 15.21
C LYS A 198 4.27 -4.81 13.97
N TYR A 199 3.29 -5.14 13.13
CA TYR A 199 3.03 -4.38 11.90
C TYR A 199 2.47 -3.00 12.19
N GLY A 200 1.57 -2.87 13.17
CA GLY A 200 1.06 -1.57 13.61
C GLY A 200 2.18 -0.59 13.96
N VAL A 201 3.13 -1.04 14.80
CA VAL A 201 4.31 -0.25 15.19
C VAL A 201 5.26 -0.02 14.02
N GLN A 202 5.56 -1.05 13.22
CA GLN A 202 6.47 -0.94 12.07
C GLN A 202 6.03 0.14 11.08
N PHE A 203 4.75 0.14 10.68
CA PHE A 203 4.24 1.14 9.74
C PHE A 203 4.17 2.53 10.36
N PHE A 204 3.91 2.61 11.67
CA PHE A 204 3.92 3.88 12.39
C PHE A 204 5.31 4.49 12.54
N GLU A 205 6.35 3.69 12.79
CA GLU A 205 7.73 4.18 12.76
C GLU A 205 8.15 4.64 11.36
N SER A 206 7.74 3.88 10.34
CA SER A 206 7.96 4.28 8.93
C SER A 206 7.28 5.62 8.63
N TYR A 207 6.05 5.82 9.10
CA TYR A 207 5.33 7.08 8.98
C TYR A 207 6.10 8.24 9.62
N LYS A 208 6.55 8.07 10.87
CA LYS A 208 7.32 9.09 11.59
C LYS A 208 8.60 9.45 10.86
N TYR A 209 9.31 8.48 10.29
CA TYR A 209 10.48 8.73 9.46
C TYR A 209 10.12 9.57 8.23
N VAL A 210 9.07 9.19 7.49
CA VAL A 210 8.63 9.89 6.27
C VAL A 210 8.29 11.35 6.56
N VAL A 211 7.55 11.62 7.64
CA VAL A 211 7.15 12.99 8.04
C VAL A 211 8.37 13.81 8.46
N ALA A 212 9.27 13.23 9.26
CA ALA A 212 10.49 13.91 9.69
C ALA A 212 11.43 14.25 8.52
N ASN A 213 11.37 13.48 7.43
CA ASN A 213 12.22 13.62 6.25
C ASN A 213 11.45 14.07 5.01
N LYS A 214 10.41 14.89 5.15
CA LYS A 214 9.56 15.36 4.04
C LYS A 214 10.35 15.85 2.83
N MET A 215 11.44 16.61 3.05
CA MET A 215 12.27 17.16 1.97
C MET A 215 12.83 16.09 1.03
N LEU A 216 13.28 14.95 1.59
CA LEU A 216 13.80 13.81 0.82
C LEU A 216 12.79 13.33 -0.22
N PHE A 217 11.51 13.23 0.16
CA PHE A 217 10.45 12.77 -0.72
C PHE A 217 10.01 13.83 -1.72
N THR A 218 9.95 15.11 -1.32
CA THR A 218 9.61 16.19 -2.26
C THR A 218 10.69 16.42 -3.31
N ASP A 219 11.97 16.26 -2.98
CA ASP A 219 13.05 16.42 -3.96
C ASP A 219 13.13 15.21 -4.89
N PHE A 220 12.99 14.01 -4.34
CA PHE A 220 12.88 12.78 -5.12
C PHE A 220 11.75 12.82 -6.16
N LEU A 221 10.57 13.35 -5.82
CA LEU A 221 9.45 13.47 -6.75
C LEU A 221 9.67 14.49 -7.88
N LYS A 222 10.60 15.44 -7.73
CA LYS A 222 10.96 16.36 -8.83
C LYS A 222 11.82 15.66 -9.89
N GLU A 223 12.49 14.58 -9.52
CA GLU A 223 13.38 13.81 -10.40
C GLU A 223 12.65 12.66 -11.13
N LEU A 224 11.38 12.41 -10.76
CA LEU A 224 10.49 11.38 -11.33
C LEU A 224 9.53 11.90 -12.41
#